data_AF-A0A380GZ99-F1
#
_entry.id   AF-A0A380GZ99-F1
#
_cell.length_a   1.000
_cell.length_b   1.000
_cell.length_c   1.000
_cell.angle_alpha   90.00
_cell.angle_beta   90.00
_cell.angle_gamma   90.00
#
_symmetry.space_group_name_H-M   'P 1'
#
loop_
_entity.id
_entity.type
_entity.pdbx_description
1 polymer ?
#
loop_
_entity_poly.entity_id
_entity_poly.type
_entity_poly.pdbx_seq_one_letter_code
_entity_poly.pdbx_strand_id
1 'polypeptide(L)'
;MIELDSITTLCLACVLYLIGQTIINHVSILRRICIPAPVIGGLIFAILVAVLDSFNIIKIKLDSAFIQNFFMLAFFTTIGLGASLKLFKIGGKVMLLYFTFCGIMSISQNIIGVSLAKVLNIQPLLGLTAGSMSMEGGHGNAAAYGKTIQDMGVDSAVTPALAAATLGLVFGGLIGGPIVKFLIKRYNLKPEHRDDSFKNYGEVEYNKSLHTKYKPIQVFFIQFSILVFCMAVGTYIGHTFTGFTGVNIAMYVG
;
A
#
# COMPACT_ATOMS: atom_id res chain seq x y z
N MET A 1 -12.95 -0.06 -30.08
CA MET A 1 -12.25 -0.46 -28.84
C MET A 1 -10.79 -0.07 -29.01
N ILE A 2 -10.24 0.70 -28.08
CA ILE A 2 -8.84 1.12 -28.08
C ILE A 2 -8.13 0.31 -26.99
N GLU A 3 -7.12 -0.44 -27.37
CA GLU A 3 -6.24 -1.14 -26.43
C GLU A 3 -4.97 -0.32 -26.27
N LEU A 4 -4.66 0.09 -25.04
CA LEU A 4 -3.41 0.75 -24.70
C LEU A 4 -2.44 -0.32 -24.19
N ASP A 5 -1.29 -0.44 -24.86
CA ASP A 5 -0.22 -1.33 -24.42
C ASP A 5 0.34 -0.89 -23.06
N SER A 6 1.17 -1.76 -22.48
CA SER A 6 1.85 -1.53 -21.19
C SER A 6 2.58 -0.18 -21.09
N ILE A 7 3.35 0.23 -22.11
CA ILE A 7 4.12 1.48 -22.08
C ILE A 7 3.17 2.69 -22.16
N THR A 8 2.19 2.63 -23.06
CA THR A 8 1.21 3.70 -23.22
C THR A 8 0.34 3.85 -21.96
N THR A 9 -0.03 2.72 -21.32
CA THR A 9 -0.76 2.69 -20.05
C THR A 9 0.05 3.31 -18.92
N LEU A 10 1.37 3.05 -18.86
CA LEU A 10 2.26 3.70 -17.88
C LEU A 10 2.36 5.20 -18.10
N CYS A 11 2.52 5.64 -19.36
CA CYS A 11 2.53 7.06 -19.69
C CYS A 11 1.25 7.75 -19.22
N LEU A 12 0.09 7.15 -19.52
CA LEU A 12 -1.20 7.61 -19.04
C LEU A 12 -1.26 7.69 -17.51
N ALA A 13 -0.81 6.65 -16.80
CA ALA A 13 -0.78 6.63 -15.34
C ALA A 13 0.09 7.78 -14.77
N CYS A 14 1.24 8.06 -15.37
CA CYS A 14 2.10 9.20 -15.00
C CYS A 14 1.40 10.54 -15.21
N VAL A 15 0.73 10.73 -16.36
CA VAL A 15 -0.04 11.95 -16.64
C VAL A 15 -1.17 12.14 -15.63
N LEU A 16 -1.93 11.08 -15.35
CA LEU A 16 -3.02 11.11 -14.36
C LEU A 16 -2.50 11.42 -12.96
N TYR A 17 -1.34 10.87 -12.57
CA TYR A 17 -0.68 11.22 -11.31
C TYR A 17 -0.32 12.71 -11.24
N LEU A 18 0.25 13.28 -12.30
CA LEU A 18 0.60 14.71 -12.35
C LEU A 18 -0.64 15.61 -12.28
N ILE A 19 -1.73 15.22 -12.94
CA ILE A 19 -3.03 15.90 -12.82
C ILE A 19 -3.52 15.85 -11.37
N GLY A 20 -3.51 14.66 -10.75
CA GLY A 20 -3.88 14.48 -9.35
C GLY A 20 -3.03 15.32 -8.39
N GLN A 21 -1.71 15.41 -8.64
CA GLN A 21 -0.79 16.26 -7.87
C GLN A 21 -1.10 17.74 -8.03
N THR A 22 -1.43 18.17 -9.24
CA THR A 22 -1.83 19.56 -9.49
C THR A 22 -3.10 19.90 -8.72
N ILE A 23 -4.09 19.00 -8.73
CA ILE A 23 -5.37 19.21 -8.04
C ILE A 23 -5.18 19.26 -6.52
N ILE A 24 -4.46 18.30 -5.92
CA ILE A 24 -4.28 18.27 -4.46
C ILE A 24 -3.51 19.50 -3.94
N ASN A 25 -2.62 20.07 -4.76
CA ASN A 25 -1.88 21.28 -4.41
C ASN A 25 -2.75 22.54 -4.40
N HIS A 26 -3.78 22.61 -5.25
CA HIS A 26 -4.72 23.73 -5.31
C HIS A 26 -5.93 23.57 -4.39
N VAL A 27 -6.34 22.33 -4.09
CA VAL A 27 -7.54 22.03 -3.30
C VAL A 27 -7.15 21.63 -1.88
N SER A 28 -7.16 22.62 -0.99
CA SER A 28 -6.72 22.47 0.41
C SER A 28 -7.50 21.42 1.20
N ILE A 29 -8.78 21.19 0.87
CA ILE A 29 -9.60 20.18 1.54
C ILE A 29 -9.10 18.77 1.24
N LEU A 30 -8.78 18.45 -0.02
CA LEU A 30 -8.27 17.13 -0.43
C LEU A 30 -6.93 16.82 0.24
N ARG A 31 -6.06 17.83 0.34
CA ARG A 31 -4.80 17.75 1.08
C ARG A 31 -5.03 17.49 2.58
N ARG A 32 -6.05 18.13 3.18
CA ARG A 32 -6.35 18.02 4.62
C ARG A 32 -6.92 16.65 5.01
N ILE A 33 -7.64 16.00 4.10
CA ILE A 33 -8.21 14.66 4.30
C ILE A 33 -7.28 13.53 3.78
N CYS A 34 -6.05 13.87 3.40
CA CYS A 34 -4.99 12.92 3.01
C CYS A 34 -5.33 12.01 1.82
N ILE A 35 -6.18 12.44 0.87
CA ILE A 35 -6.45 11.64 -0.33
C ILE A 35 -5.19 11.59 -1.21
N PRO A 36 -4.71 10.42 -1.64
CA PRO A 36 -3.52 10.32 -2.49
C PRO A 36 -3.76 10.91 -3.89
N ALA A 37 -2.75 11.61 -4.44
CA ALA A 37 -2.79 12.13 -5.82
C ALA A 37 -3.14 11.07 -6.90
N PRO A 38 -2.59 9.82 -6.86
CA PRO A 38 -2.98 8.78 -7.81
C PRO A 38 -4.47 8.45 -7.81
N VAL A 39 -5.13 8.54 -6.64
CA VAL A 39 -6.58 8.26 -6.52
C VAL A 39 -7.40 9.34 -7.20
N ILE A 40 -7.00 10.61 -7.05
CA ILE A 40 -7.69 11.75 -7.70
C ILE A 40 -7.62 11.62 -9.22
N GLY A 41 -6.40 11.45 -9.76
CA GLY A 41 -6.20 11.31 -11.19
C GLY A 41 -6.89 10.07 -11.77
N GLY A 42 -6.75 8.93 -11.09
CA GLY A 42 -7.39 7.68 -11.48
C GLY A 42 -8.92 7.75 -11.46
N LEU A 43 -9.52 8.43 -10.47
CA LEU A 43 -10.98 8.60 -10.38
C LEU A 43 -11.53 9.46 -11.52
N ILE A 44 -10.84 10.56 -11.86
CA ILE A 44 -11.23 11.41 -13.00
C ILE A 44 -11.22 10.60 -14.28
N PHE A 45 -10.17 9.82 -14.50
CA PHE A 45 -10.07 8.93 -15.66
C PHE A 45 -11.15 7.86 -15.66
N ALA A 46 -11.39 7.20 -14.51
CA ALA A 46 -12.41 6.16 -14.39
C ALA A 46 -13.81 6.70 -14.69
N ILE A 47 -14.16 7.90 -14.21
CA ILE A 47 -15.43 8.57 -14.53
C ILE A 47 -15.52 8.85 -16.03
N LEU A 48 -14.47 9.41 -16.63
CA LEU A 48 -14.43 9.69 -18.06
C LEU A 48 -14.63 8.41 -18.89
N VAL A 49 -13.92 7.33 -18.57
CA VAL A 49 -14.06 6.05 -19.28
C VAL A 49 -15.45 5.46 -19.08
N ALA A 50 -16.01 5.52 -17.86
CA ALA A 50 -17.35 5.05 -17.57
C ALA A 50 -18.42 5.81 -18.37
N VAL A 51 -18.28 7.13 -18.49
CA VAL A 51 -19.18 7.96 -19.32
C VAL A 51 -19.06 7.56 -20.79
N LEU A 52 -17.85 7.46 -21.34
CA LEU A 52 -17.63 7.07 -22.74
C LEU A 52 -18.20 5.68 -23.06
N ASP A 53 -18.04 4.73 -22.15
CA ASP A 53 -18.57 3.37 -22.29
C ASP A 53 -20.10 3.35 -22.20
N SER A 54 -20.69 4.09 -21.25
CA SER A 54 -22.14 4.18 -21.06
C SER A 54 -22.87 4.73 -22.30
N PHE A 55 -22.24 5.67 -23.03
CA PHE A 55 -22.77 6.21 -24.27
C PHE A 55 -22.36 5.39 -25.51
N ASN A 56 -21.72 4.23 -25.35
CA ASN A 56 -21.19 3.39 -26.43
C ASN A 56 -20.27 4.14 -27.41
N ILE A 57 -19.57 5.18 -26.95
CA ILE A 57 -18.69 6.00 -27.79
C ILE A 57 -17.41 5.23 -28.07
N ILE A 58 -16.64 4.90 -27.02
CA ILE A 58 -15.36 4.20 -27.10
C ILE A 58 -15.19 3.31 -25.88
N LYS A 59 -14.79 2.04 -26.11
CA LYS A 59 -14.27 1.14 -25.08
C LYS A 59 -12.75 1.23 -25.00
N ILE A 60 -12.20 1.50 -23.82
CA ILE A 60 -10.76 1.58 -23.56
C ILE A 60 -10.36 0.38 -22.70
N LYS A 61 -9.33 -0.36 -23.14
CA LYS A 61 -8.72 -1.46 -22.37
C LYS A 61 -7.27 -1.12 -22.09
N LEU A 62 -6.87 -1.29 -20.83
CA LEU A 62 -5.54 -1.01 -20.34
C LEU A 62 -4.79 -2.32 -20.08
N ASP A 63 -3.59 -2.43 -20.63
CA ASP A 63 -2.65 -3.47 -20.23
C ASP A 63 -1.76 -2.95 -19.09
N SER A 64 -2.18 -3.15 -17.84
CA SER A 64 -1.47 -2.62 -16.65
C SER A 64 -0.84 -3.70 -15.76
N ALA A 65 -1.20 -4.97 -15.96
CA ALA A 65 -0.95 -6.02 -14.98
C ALA A 65 0.55 -6.23 -14.70
N PHE A 66 1.36 -6.30 -15.76
CA PHE A 66 2.81 -6.52 -15.61
C PHE A 66 3.48 -5.37 -14.84
N ILE A 67 3.23 -4.13 -15.26
CA ILE A 67 3.85 -2.93 -14.68
C ILE A 67 3.39 -2.71 -13.24
N GLN A 68 2.10 -2.90 -12.96
CA GLN A 68 1.55 -2.81 -11.61
C GLN A 68 2.22 -3.81 -10.67
N ASN A 69 2.34 -5.08 -11.09
CA ASN A 69 2.96 -6.13 -10.28
C ASN A 69 4.45 -5.87 -10.06
N PHE A 70 5.17 -5.42 -11.09
CA PHE A 70 6.59 -5.08 -11.00
C PHE A 70 6.84 -3.95 -9.98
N PHE A 71 6.12 -2.84 -10.09
CA PHE A 71 6.28 -1.71 -9.16
C PHE A 71 5.83 -2.03 -7.75
N MET A 72 4.76 -2.82 -7.59
CA MET A 72 4.31 -3.28 -6.28
C MET A 72 5.38 -4.13 -5.60
N LEU A 73 5.95 -5.10 -6.32
CA LEU A 73 7.03 -5.95 -5.82
C LEU A 73 8.26 -5.11 -5.45
N ALA A 74 8.72 -4.23 -6.35
CA ALA A 74 9.85 -3.35 -6.08
C ALA A 74 9.62 -2.46 -4.84
N PHE A 75 8.44 -1.84 -4.73
CA PHE A 75 8.08 -0.99 -3.60
C PHE A 75 8.17 -1.73 -2.27
N PHE A 76 7.51 -2.89 -2.16
CA PHE A 76 7.52 -3.65 -0.92
C PHE A 76 8.88 -4.28 -0.61
N THR A 77 9.66 -4.69 -1.62
CA THR A 77 11.05 -5.12 -1.41
C THR A 77 11.89 -3.97 -0.83
N THR A 78 11.73 -2.74 -1.31
CA THR A 78 12.45 -1.59 -0.72
C THR A 78 12.03 -1.28 0.71
N ILE A 79 10.73 -1.43 1.06
CA ILE A 79 10.27 -1.32 2.44
C ILE A 79 10.94 -2.38 3.32
N GLY A 80 10.99 -3.63 2.84
CA GLY A 80 11.64 -4.73 3.54
C GLY A 80 13.14 -4.49 3.75
N LEU A 81 13.85 -4.01 2.73
CA LEU A 81 15.27 -3.64 2.83
C LEU A 81 15.51 -2.45 3.78
N GLY A 82 14.53 -1.56 3.93
CA GLY A 82 14.56 -0.47 4.91
C GLY A 82 14.26 -0.92 6.34
N ALA A 83 13.73 -2.13 6.55
CA ALA A 83 13.45 -2.64 7.88
C ALA A 83 14.75 -2.98 8.63
N SER A 84 14.86 -2.51 9.87
CA SER A 84 16.04 -2.74 10.70
C SER A 84 15.69 -3.47 11.98
N LEU A 85 16.37 -4.59 12.24
CA LEU A 85 16.29 -5.28 13.54
C LEU A 85 16.69 -4.37 14.71
N LYS A 86 17.47 -3.31 14.46
CA LYS A 86 17.78 -2.29 15.48
C LYS A 86 16.52 -1.52 15.89
N LEU A 87 15.67 -1.13 14.95
CA LEU A 87 14.39 -0.46 15.26
C LEU A 87 13.48 -1.35 16.09
N PHE A 88 13.42 -2.65 15.76
CA PHE A 88 12.64 -3.61 16.55
C PHE A 88 13.16 -3.73 17.99
N LYS A 89 14.49 -3.81 18.17
CA LYS A 89 15.13 -3.82 19.50
C LYS A 89 14.88 -2.54 20.29
N ILE A 90 14.94 -1.37 19.65
CA ILE A 90 14.67 -0.07 20.28
C ILE A 90 13.21 0.01 20.73
N GLY A 91 12.28 -0.45 19.88
CA GLY A 91 10.86 -0.49 20.22
C GLY A 91 10.53 -1.43 21.39
N GLY A 92 11.33 -2.50 21.58
CA GLY A 92 11.31 -3.34 22.76
C GLY A 92 9.92 -3.82 23.17
N LYS A 93 9.57 -3.64 24.45
CA LYS A 93 8.25 -4.03 24.98
C LYS A 93 7.09 -3.24 24.36
N VAL A 94 7.31 -1.97 24.00
CA VAL A 94 6.27 -1.12 23.40
C VAL A 94 5.91 -1.63 22.02
N MET A 95 6.89 -2.07 21.24
CA MET A 95 6.67 -2.66 19.91
C MET A 95 5.87 -3.96 19.98
N LEU A 96 6.19 -4.83 20.94
CA LEU A 96 5.44 -6.08 21.16
C LEU A 96 3.98 -5.78 21.56
N LEU A 97 3.79 -4.83 22.47
CA LEU A 97 2.45 -4.41 22.89
C LEU A 97 1.66 -3.82 21.73
N TYR A 98 2.28 -2.95 20.94
CA TYR A 98 1.69 -2.38 19.73
C TYR A 98 1.31 -3.47 18.72
N PHE A 99 2.20 -4.43 18.48
CA PHE A 99 1.93 -5.57 17.60
C PHE A 99 0.74 -6.41 18.08
N THR A 100 0.63 -6.68 19.38
CA THR A 100 -0.52 -7.37 19.96
C THR A 100 -1.81 -6.59 19.73
N PHE A 101 -1.81 -5.27 19.94
CA PHE A 101 -2.99 -4.44 19.66
C PHE A 101 -3.35 -4.45 18.17
N CYS A 102 -2.36 -4.39 17.27
CA CYS A 102 -2.59 -4.52 15.83
C CYS A 102 -3.26 -5.87 15.51
N GLY A 103 -2.75 -6.98 16.05
CA GLY A 103 -3.36 -8.30 15.87
C GLY A 103 -4.82 -8.37 16.36
N ILE A 104 -5.12 -7.81 17.53
CA ILE A 104 -6.49 -7.72 18.06
C ILE A 104 -7.38 -6.87 17.14
N MET A 105 -6.87 -5.71 16.69
CA MET A 105 -7.56 -4.84 15.73
C MET A 105 -7.83 -5.58 14.42
N SER A 106 -6.85 -6.33 13.89
CA SER A 106 -6.94 -7.10 12.66
C SER A 106 -8.09 -8.12 12.71
N ILE A 107 -8.13 -8.90 13.80
CA ILE A 107 -9.20 -9.88 14.04
C ILE A 107 -10.55 -9.16 14.16
N SER A 108 -10.61 -8.06 14.92
CA SER A 108 -11.83 -7.29 15.13
C SER A 108 -12.39 -6.72 13.83
N GLN A 109 -11.53 -6.13 12.98
CA GLN A 109 -11.91 -5.59 11.68
C GLN A 109 -12.50 -6.67 10.77
N ASN A 110 -11.89 -7.85 10.73
CA ASN A 110 -12.39 -8.96 9.93
C ASN A 110 -13.73 -9.49 10.46
N ILE A 111 -13.88 -9.64 11.78
CA ILE A 111 -15.15 -10.05 12.39
C ILE A 111 -16.25 -9.04 12.06
N ILE A 112 -15.99 -7.75 12.23
CA ILE A 112 -16.96 -6.68 11.95
C ILE A 112 -17.33 -6.67 10.46
N GLY A 113 -16.34 -6.68 9.57
CA GLY A 113 -16.55 -6.67 8.12
C GLY A 113 -17.38 -7.84 7.63
N VAL A 114 -17.02 -9.07 8.04
CA VAL A 114 -17.77 -10.29 7.69
C VAL A 114 -19.16 -10.30 8.29
N SER A 115 -19.33 -9.83 9.54
CA SER A 115 -20.64 -9.79 10.20
C SER A 115 -21.58 -8.78 9.52
N LEU A 116 -21.08 -7.59 9.19
CA LEU A 116 -21.86 -6.59 8.46
C LEU A 116 -22.23 -7.07 7.05
N ALA A 117 -21.33 -7.78 6.36
CA ALA A 117 -21.63 -8.39 5.07
C ALA A 117 -22.85 -9.33 5.15
N LYS A 118 -22.93 -10.14 6.21
CA LYS A 118 -24.09 -11.02 6.45
C LYS A 118 -25.37 -10.22 6.72
N VAL A 119 -25.31 -9.17 7.54
CA VAL A 119 -26.47 -8.30 7.82
C VAL A 119 -26.98 -7.61 6.55
N LEU A 120 -26.07 -7.20 5.68
CA LEU A 120 -26.39 -6.57 4.39
C LEU A 120 -26.78 -7.56 3.29
N ASN A 121 -26.84 -8.87 3.59
CA ASN A 121 -27.13 -9.95 2.64
C ASN A 121 -26.19 -9.98 1.42
N ILE A 122 -24.91 -9.64 1.62
CA ILE A 122 -23.86 -9.78 0.60
C ILE A 122 -22.92 -10.93 0.97
N GLN A 123 -22.10 -11.38 0.01
CA GLN A 123 -21.17 -12.49 0.23
C GLN A 123 -20.20 -12.17 1.40
N PRO A 124 -20.07 -13.05 2.41
CA PRO A 124 -19.24 -12.79 3.59
C PRO A 124 -17.76 -12.50 3.27
N LEU A 125 -17.23 -13.11 2.21
CA LEU A 125 -15.86 -12.86 1.73
C LEU A 125 -15.65 -11.41 1.27
N LEU A 126 -16.66 -10.74 0.71
CA LEU A 126 -16.58 -9.31 0.42
C LEU A 126 -16.41 -8.48 1.70
N GLY A 127 -16.92 -8.94 2.84
CA GLY A 127 -16.72 -8.28 4.12
C GLY A 127 -15.24 -8.17 4.52
N LEU A 128 -14.40 -9.12 4.11
CA LEU A 128 -12.95 -9.07 4.35
C LEU A 128 -12.28 -7.93 3.59
N THR A 129 -12.83 -7.51 2.44
CA THR A 129 -12.30 -6.38 1.67
C THR A 129 -12.38 -5.05 2.42
N ALA A 130 -13.30 -4.92 3.39
CA ALA A 130 -13.38 -3.78 4.30
C ALA A 130 -12.72 -4.05 5.67
N GLY A 131 -12.02 -5.18 5.81
CA GLY A 131 -11.31 -5.60 7.01
C GLY A 131 -9.82 -5.26 6.96
N SER A 132 -9.02 -6.10 7.61
CA SER A 132 -7.60 -5.81 7.85
C SER A 132 -6.73 -5.83 6.60
N MET A 133 -7.08 -6.64 5.58
CA MET A 133 -6.34 -6.63 4.32
C MET A 133 -6.31 -5.24 3.65
N SER A 134 -7.32 -4.40 3.89
CA SER A 134 -7.38 -3.07 3.29
C SER A 134 -7.06 -1.96 4.29
N MET A 135 -7.66 -1.98 5.49
CA MET A 135 -7.53 -0.89 6.45
C MET A 135 -6.21 -0.92 7.23
N GLU A 136 -5.67 -2.10 7.51
CA GLU A 136 -4.36 -2.27 8.16
C GLU A 136 -3.26 -2.51 7.11
N GLY A 137 -3.56 -3.32 6.09
CA GLY A 137 -2.63 -3.70 5.03
C GLY A 137 -2.42 -2.65 3.93
N GLY A 138 -3.33 -1.68 3.80
CA GLY A 138 -3.26 -0.63 2.79
C GLY A 138 -3.48 -1.14 1.35
N HIS A 139 -3.13 -0.28 0.37
CA HIS A 139 -3.44 -0.53 -1.05
C HIS A 139 -2.77 -1.78 -1.65
N GLY A 140 -1.59 -2.16 -1.16
CA GLY A 140 -0.90 -3.36 -1.65
C GLY A 140 -1.61 -4.65 -1.24
N ASN A 141 -1.90 -4.80 0.05
CA ASN A 141 -2.66 -5.94 0.57
C ASN A 141 -4.09 -5.95 0.00
N ALA A 142 -4.73 -4.79 -0.14
CA ALA A 142 -6.04 -4.67 -0.78
C ALA A 142 -6.03 -5.19 -2.22
N ALA A 143 -5.02 -4.82 -3.02
CA ALA A 143 -4.88 -5.28 -4.40
C ALA A 143 -4.61 -6.80 -4.48
N ALA A 144 -3.66 -7.30 -3.68
CA ALA A 144 -3.25 -8.69 -3.71
C ALA A 144 -4.34 -9.63 -3.17
N TYR A 145 -4.83 -9.41 -1.95
CA TYR A 145 -5.84 -10.27 -1.35
C TYR A 145 -7.22 -10.06 -1.96
N GLY A 146 -7.51 -8.87 -2.49
CA GLY A 146 -8.71 -8.64 -3.29
C GLY A 146 -8.73 -9.54 -4.54
N LYS A 147 -7.57 -9.75 -5.16
CA LYS A 147 -7.44 -10.66 -6.30
C LYS A 147 -7.60 -12.13 -5.86
N THR A 148 -7.02 -12.51 -4.73
CA THR A 148 -7.26 -13.84 -4.14
C THR A 148 -8.74 -14.12 -3.91
N ILE A 149 -9.50 -13.15 -3.37
CA ILE A 149 -10.94 -13.28 -3.14
C ILE A 149 -11.70 -13.38 -4.48
N GLN A 150 -11.29 -12.63 -5.51
CA GLN A 150 -11.85 -12.77 -6.86
C GLN A 150 -11.64 -14.17 -7.44
N ASP A 151 -10.43 -14.71 -7.28
CA ASP A 151 -10.09 -16.03 -7.81
C ASP A 151 -10.82 -17.16 -7.04
N MET A 152 -11.37 -16.87 -5.86
CA MET A 152 -12.29 -17.74 -5.11
C MET A 152 -13.76 -17.64 -5.58
N GLY A 153 -14.05 -16.89 -6.64
CA GLY A 153 -15.39 -16.77 -7.25
C GLY A 153 -16.22 -15.57 -6.79
N VAL A 154 -15.58 -14.58 -6.13
CA VAL A 154 -16.26 -13.35 -5.69
C VAL A 154 -16.00 -12.22 -6.68
N ASP A 155 -17.02 -11.88 -7.48
CA ASP A 155 -16.84 -10.88 -8.53
C ASP A 155 -16.36 -9.52 -8.01
N SER A 156 -15.43 -8.92 -8.76
CA SER A 156 -15.00 -7.53 -8.57
C SER A 156 -14.44 -7.17 -7.18
N ALA A 157 -13.98 -8.13 -6.36
CA ALA A 157 -13.51 -7.88 -4.98
C ALA A 157 -12.28 -6.96 -4.83
N VAL A 158 -11.45 -6.79 -5.86
CA VAL A 158 -10.31 -5.83 -5.83
C VAL A 158 -10.81 -4.37 -5.69
N THR A 159 -11.90 -4.02 -6.37
CA THR A 159 -12.44 -2.66 -6.38
C THR A 159 -12.90 -2.18 -4.98
N PRO A 160 -13.77 -2.91 -4.25
CA PRO A 160 -14.15 -2.52 -2.89
C PRO A 160 -12.96 -2.61 -1.92
N ALA A 161 -12.00 -3.51 -2.12
CA ALA A 161 -10.79 -3.56 -1.30
C ALA A 161 -9.96 -2.26 -1.41
N LEU A 162 -9.68 -1.82 -2.65
CA LEU A 162 -8.94 -0.57 -2.89
C LEU A 162 -9.71 0.66 -2.40
N ALA A 163 -11.04 0.66 -2.56
CA ALA A 163 -11.90 1.71 -2.02
C ALA A 163 -11.83 1.75 -0.49
N ALA A 164 -11.94 0.60 0.17
CA ALA A 164 -11.84 0.48 1.62
C ALA A 164 -10.46 0.91 2.15
N ALA A 165 -9.36 0.59 1.46
CA ALA A 165 -8.03 1.05 1.82
C ALA A 165 -7.93 2.59 1.77
N THR A 166 -8.50 3.22 0.74
CA THR A 166 -8.54 4.69 0.62
C THR A 166 -9.33 5.31 1.78
N LEU A 167 -10.54 4.81 2.01
CA LEU A 167 -11.42 5.31 3.07
C LEU A 167 -10.81 5.05 4.46
N GLY A 168 -10.17 3.90 4.66
CA GLY A 168 -9.45 3.56 5.89
C GLY A 168 -8.35 4.58 6.20
N LEU A 169 -7.58 5.01 5.19
CA LEU A 169 -6.58 6.06 5.36
C LEU A 169 -7.21 7.42 5.71
N VAL A 170 -8.30 7.79 5.04
CA VAL A 170 -9.03 9.05 5.32
C VAL A 170 -9.57 9.05 6.75
N PHE A 171 -10.32 8.02 7.15
CA PHE A 171 -10.86 7.92 8.50
C PHE A 171 -9.78 7.75 9.55
N GLY A 172 -8.71 7.01 9.26
CA GLY A 172 -7.54 6.86 10.12
C GLY A 172 -6.87 8.21 10.42
N GLY A 173 -6.70 9.06 9.41
CA GLY A 173 -6.19 10.42 9.59
C GLY A 173 -7.14 11.33 10.37
N LEU A 174 -8.44 11.31 10.02
CA LEU A 174 -9.46 12.15 10.64
C LEU A 174 -9.69 11.82 12.12
N ILE A 175 -9.61 10.54 12.50
CA ILE A 175 -9.83 10.08 13.88
C ILE A 175 -8.52 10.08 14.66
N GLY A 176 -7.43 9.58 14.06
CA GLY A 176 -6.14 9.42 14.71
C GLY A 176 -5.52 10.75 15.14
N GLY A 177 -5.53 11.76 14.27
CA GLY A 177 -4.93 13.07 14.56
C GLY A 177 -5.52 13.75 15.81
N PRO A 178 -6.85 13.93 15.89
CA PRO A 178 -7.51 14.49 17.08
C PRO A 178 -7.29 13.67 18.35
N ILE A 179 -7.35 12.34 18.27
CA ILE A 179 -7.12 11.46 19.43
C ILE A 179 -5.69 11.61 19.95
N VAL A 180 -4.69 11.56 19.06
CA VAL A 180 -3.27 11.74 19.44
C VAL A 180 -3.07 13.11 20.08
N LYS A 181 -3.61 14.18 19.49
CA LYS A 181 -3.52 15.54 20.05
C LYS A 181 -4.17 15.64 21.42
N PHE A 182 -5.34 15.02 21.60
CA PHE A 182 -6.05 14.96 22.87
C PHE A 182 -5.23 14.25 23.95
N LEU A 183 -4.68 13.06 23.64
CA LEU A 183 -3.87 12.28 24.56
C LEU A 183 -2.59 13.02 24.97
N ILE A 184 -1.87 13.62 24.00
CA ILE A 184 -0.67 14.44 24.28
C ILE A 184 -1.01 15.58 25.24
N LYS A 185 -2.09 16.32 24.98
CA LYS A 185 -2.48 17.47 25.81
C LYS A 185 -2.97 17.03 27.20
N ARG A 186 -3.77 15.98 27.28
CA ARG A 186 -4.38 15.49 28.54
C ARG A 186 -3.34 14.92 29.49
N TYR A 187 -2.39 14.15 28.97
CA TYR A 187 -1.34 13.51 29.78
C TYR A 187 -0.05 14.31 29.83
N ASN A 188 -0.03 15.51 29.24
CA ASN A 188 1.16 16.38 29.14
C ASN A 188 2.39 15.61 28.66
N LEU A 189 2.20 14.76 27.63
CA LEU A 189 3.26 13.90 27.11
C LEU A 189 4.36 14.78 26.52
N LYS A 190 5.56 14.66 27.09
CA LYS A 190 6.75 15.34 26.62
C LYS A 190 7.74 14.29 26.13
N PRO A 191 8.46 14.52 25.03
CA PRO A 191 9.55 13.65 24.65
C PRO A 191 10.60 13.67 25.78
N GLU A 192 10.80 12.52 26.41
CA GLU A 192 11.66 12.35 27.59
C GLU A 192 13.14 12.48 27.23
N HIS A 193 13.49 12.14 25.99
CA HIS A 193 14.81 12.33 25.39
C HIS A 193 14.62 13.10 24.09
N ARG A 194 14.82 14.42 24.15
CA ARG A 194 15.05 15.21 22.92
C ARG A 194 16.52 15.01 22.55
N ASP A 195 16.90 13.77 22.19
CA ASP A 195 18.22 13.53 21.62
C ASP A 195 18.23 14.24 20.27
N ASP A 196 18.99 15.33 20.19
CA ASP A 196 19.29 16.04 18.94
C ASP A 196 19.98 15.12 17.92
N SER A 197 20.38 13.89 18.32
CA SER A 197 20.60 12.80 17.39
C SER A 197 19.27 12.15 17.00
N PHE A 198 18.53 12.78 16.10
CA PHE A 198 17.66 12.02 15.21
C PHE A 198 18.58 11.12 14.38
N LYS A 199 18.99 9.96 14.93
CA LYS A 199 19.78 8.98 14.18
C LYS A 199 18.86 8.49 13.07
N ASN A 200 19.10 8.97 11.87
CA ASN A 200 18.46 8.42 10.69
C ASN A 200 18.98 6.99 10.55
N TYR A 201 18.24 6.02 11.09
CA TYR A 201 18.60 4.60 11.01
C TYR A 201 18.57 4.07 9.56
N GLY A 202 18.10 4.88 8.60
CA GLY A 202 18.28 4.65 7.16
C GLY A 202 19.65 5.07 6.62
N GLU A 203 20.43 5.87 7.35
CA GLU A 203 21.85 6.10 7.05
C GLU A 203 22.68 4.91 7.53
N VAL A 204 22.77 3.89 6.68
CA VAL A 204 23.68 2.77 6.89
C VAL A 204 25.10 3.25 6.59
N GLU A 205 26.04 3.04 7.51
CA GLU A 205 27.48 3.34 7.33
C GLU A 205 28.03 2.74 6.03
N TYR A 206 27.48 1.58 5.63
CA TYR A 206 27.72 0.93 4.36
C TYR A 206 27.35 1.80 3.12
N ASN A 207 26.25 2.56 3.16
CA ASN A 207 25.90 3.48 2.07
C ASN A 207 26.93 4.61 1.94
N LYS A 208 27.43 5.15 3.07
CA LYS A 208 28.50 6.17 3.04
C LYS A 208 29.79 5.61 2.43
N SER A 209 30.14 4.37 2.77
CA SER A 209 31.28 3.65 2.18
C SER A 209 31.11 3.42 0.67
N LEU A 210 29.92 3.00 0.22
CA LEU A 210 29.60 2.82 -1.20
C LEU A 210 29.77 4.11 -2.00
N HIS A 211 29.22 5.23 -1.50
CA HIS A 211 29.32 6.54 -2.15
C HIS A 211 30.75 7.10 -2.16
N THR A 212 31.61 6.65 -1.24
CA THR A 212 33.03 7.01 -1.22
C THR A 212 33.84 6.17 -2.22
N LYS A 213 33.48 4.91 -2.42
CA LYS A 213 34.23 3.95 -3.25
C LYS A 213 33.83 3.93 -4.73
N TYR A 214 32.58 4.26 -5.04
CA TYR A 214 32.01 4.13 -6.38
C TYR A 214 31.37 5.43 -6.87
N LYS A 215 31.31 5.60 -8.20
CA LYS A 215 30.60 6.73 -8.81
C LYS A 215 29.08 6.59 -8.59
N PRO A 216 28.31 7.69 -8.56
CA PRO A 216 26.86 7.64 -8.33
C PRO A 216 26.10 6.67 -9.25
N ILE A 217 26.47 6.61 -10.54
CA ILE A 217 25.86 5.67 -11.49
C ILE A 217 26.13 4.20 -11.12
N GLN A 218 27.31 3.89 -10.62
CA GLN A 218 27.67 2.54 -10.18
C GLN A 218 26.92 2.18 -8.90
N VAL A 219 26.80 3.12 -7.96
CA VAL A 219 26.00 2.91 -6.73
C VAL A 219 24.54 2.63 -7.08
N PHE A 220 23.96 3.37 -8.03
CA PHE A 220 22.62 3.12 -8.53
C PHE A 220 22.48 1.69 -9.08
N PHE A 221 23.38 1.26 -9.98
CA PHE A 221 23.33 -0.10 -10.53
C PHE A 221 23.52 -1.17 -9.46
N ILE A 222 24.41 -0.97 -8.48
CA ILE A 222 24.60 -1.90 -7.35
C ILE A 222 23.29 -2.03 -6.56
N GLN A 223 22.67 -0.91 -6.17
CA GLN A 223 21.42 -0.91 -5.42
C GLN A 223 20.27 -1.51 -6.22
N PHE A 224 20.19 -1.20 -7.51
CA PHE A 224 19.21 -1.78 -8.42
C PHE A 224 19.40 -3.30 -8.58
N SER A 225 20.63 -3.78 -8.72
CA SER A 225 20.92 -5.21 -8.78
C SER A 225 20.56 -5.93 -7.48
N ILE A 226 20.84 -5.33 -6.31
CA ILE A 226 20.42 -5.88 -5.02
C ILE A 226 18.89 -5.97 -4.95
N LEU A 227 18.20 -4.90 -5.36
CA LEU A 227 16.74 -4.87 -5.38
C LEU A 227 16.17 -5.97 -6.26
N VAL A 228 16.61 -6.09 -7.51
CA VAL A 228 16.13 -7.10 -8.45
C VAL A 228 16.49 -8.51 -7.97
N PHE A 229 17.67 -8.70 -7.37
CA PHE A 229 18.06 -9.98 -6.76
C PHE A 229 17.11 -10.37 -5.63
N CYS A 230 16.82 -9.44 -4.71
CA CYS A 230 15.85 -9.68 -3.63
C CYS A 230 14.45 -9.99 -4.16
N MET A 231 13.99 -9.27 -5.19
CA MET A 231 12.71 -9.55 -5.85
C MET A 231 12.67 -10.96 -6.45
N ALA A 232 13.74 -11.39 -7.14
CA ALA A 232 13.83 -12.71 -7.75
C ALA A 232 13.87 -13.84 -6.71
N VAL A 233 14.68 -13.68 -5.67
CA VAL A 233 14.78 -14.66 -4.58
C VAL A 233 13.47 -14.73 -3.80
N GLY A 234 12.88 -13.58 -3.46
CA GLY A 234 11.66 -13.53 -2.67
C GLY A 234 10.46 -14.14 -3.39
N THR A 235 10.28 -13.82 -4.68
CA THR A 235 9.23 -14.47 -5.50
C THR A 235 9.43 -15.98 -5.62
N TYR A 236 10.67 -16.45 -5.81
CA TYR A 236 10.98 -17.88 -5.86
C TYR A 236 10.64 -18.59 -4.54
N ILE A 237 11.05 -18.01 -3.41
CA ILE A 237 10.76 -18.56 -2.08
C ILE A 237 9.24 -18.56 -1.85
N GLY A 238 8.55 -17.48 -2.19
CA GLY A 238 7.12 -17.35 -1.98
C GLY A 238 6.30 -18.36 -2.79
N HIS A 239 6.61 -18.53 -4.07
CA HIS A 239 5.97 -19.56 -4.90
C HIS A 239 6.21 -20.97 -4.37
N THR A 240 7.44 -21.26 -3.94
CA THR A 240 7.81 -22.55 -3.36
C THR A 240 7.03 -22.80 -2.06
N PHE A 241 6.93 -21.80 -1.18
CA PHE A 241 6.19 -21.87 0.08
C PHE A 241 4.69 -22.13 -0.16
N THR A 242 4.06 -21.38 -1.07
CA THR A 242 2.64 -21.59 -1.41
C THR A 242 2.43 -22.97 -2.04
N GLY A 243 3.34 -23.44 -2.89
CA GLY A 243 3.27 -24.78 -3.47
C GLY A 243 3.33 -25.90 -2.42
N PHE A 244 4.14 -25.75 -1.37
CA PHE A 244 4.25 -26.75 -0.29
C PHE A 244 3.12 -26.69 0.74
N THR A 245 2.66 -25.50 1.10
CA THR A 245 1.74 -25.30 2.23
C THR A 245 0.27 -25.15 1.81
N GLY A 246 0.02 -24.84 0.54
CA GLY A 246 -1.30 -24.42 0.05
C GLY A 246 -1.74 -23.05 0.57
N VAL A 247 -0.91 -22.35 1.34
CA VAL A 247 -1.21 -21.01 1.88
C VAL A 247 -0.81 -19.96 0.85
N ASN A 248 -1.79 -19.19 0.37
CA ASN A 248 -1.55 -18.08 -0.55
C ASN A 248 -0.97 -16.90 0.22
N ILE A 249 0.27 -16.54 -0.09
CA ILE A 249 0.91 -15.32 0.38
C ILE A 249 0.91 -14.30 -0.76
N ALA A 250 0.69 -13.03 -0.43
CA ALA A 250 0.76 -11.98 -1.44
C ALA A 250 2.16 -11.97 -2.09
N MET A 251 2.22 -11.78 -3.40
CA MET A 251 3.45 -11.92 -4.21
C MET A 251 4.65 -11.12 -3.69
N TYR A 252 4.42 -10.01 -2.99
CA TYR A 252 5.47 -9.15 -2.45
C TYR A 252 5.89 -9.46 -1.01
N VAL A 253 5.28 -10.47 -0.38
CA VAL A 253 5.63 -10.92 0.97
C VAL A 253 6.82 -11.89 0.96
N GLY A 254 7.00 -12.60 -0.16
CA GLY A 254 8.09 -13.57 -0.36
C GLY A 254 9.48 -12.95 -0.31
#